data_AF-A0A1Y1MII7-F1
#
_entry.id   AF-A0A1Y1MII7-F1
#
_cell.length_a   1.000
_cell.length_b   1.000
_cell.length_c   1.000
_cell.angle_alpha   90.00
_cell.angle_beta   90.00
_cell.angle_gamma   90.00
#
_symmetry.space_group_name_H-M   'P 1'
#
loop_
_entity.id
_entity.type
_entity.pdbx_description
1 polymer ?
#
loop_
_entity_poly.entity_id
_entity_poly.type
_entity_poly.pdbx_seq_one_letter_code
_entity_poly.pdbx_strand_id
1 'polypeptide(L)'
;MEKMHNAHYFSLSSQGNIYTVTILRLANNTNKLLVASLRREIIYFEYLQGPTGILIPSTKEVSFTYLPKGAEIISMDAFNKSETANDFVIGITIIKSLSSKRHH
;
A
#
# COMPACT_ATOMS: atom_id res chain seq x y z
N MET A 1 14.03 -7.07 27.36
CA MET A 1 12.86 -7.19 26.46
C MET A 1 12.49 -5.77 26.07
N GLU A 2 12.89 -5.31 24.89
CA GLU A 2 12.55 -3.96 24.41
C GLU A 2 11.03 -3.83 24.33
N LYS A 3 10.46 -2.84 25.02
CA LYS A 3 9.05 -2.52 24.89
C LYS A 3 8.86 -1.85 23.53
N MET A 4 7.89 -2.34 22.75
CA MET A 4 7.51 -1.72 21.48
C MET A 4 6.83 -0.37 21.77
N HIS A 5 7.62 0.71 21.80
CA HIS A 5 7.14 2.04 22.18
C HIS A 5 6.40 2.79 21.06
N ASN A 6 6.63 2.43 19.79
CA ASN A 6 6.20 3.20 18.63
C ASN A 6 5.39 2.35 17.63
N ALA A 7 4.25 1.81 18.07
CA ALA A 7 3.30 1.14 17.18
C ALA A 7 2.26 2.16 16.68
N HIS A 8 2.19 2.36 15.37
CA HIS A 8 1.12 3.14 14.76
C HIS A 8 0.09 2.21 14.12
N TYR A 9 -1.19 2.55 14.28
CA TYR A 9 -2.30 1.85 13.66
C TYR A 9 -3.23 2.87 12.99
N PHE A 10 -3.99 2.40 12.01
CA PHE A 10 -4.99 3.18 11.30
C PHE A 10 -6.17 2.25 10.98
N SER A 11 -7.35 2.83 10.83
CA SER A 11 -8.55 2.07 10.46
C SER A 11 -8.68 2.04 8.94
N LEU A 12 -8.94 0.86 8.39
CA LEU A 12 -9.40 0.72 7.01
C LEU A 12 -10.89 1.08 6.94
N SER A 13 -11.35 1.64 5.81
CA SER A 13 -12.76 1.98 5.62
C SER A 13 -13.67 0.75 5.56
N SER A 14 -13.08 -0.45 5.43
CA SER A 14 -13.82 -1.70 5.40
C SER A 14 -13.16 -2.80 6.23
N GLN A 15 -14.00 -3.55 6.95
CA GLN A 15 -13.63 -4.79 7.62
C GLN A 15 -13.44 -5.87 6.55
N GLY A 16 -12.20 -6.26 6.26
CA GLY A 16 -11.92 -7.26 5.23
C GLY A 16 -10.49 -7.20 4.69
N ASN A 17 -9.54 -7.46 5.58
CA ASN A 17 -8.15 -7.89 5.39
C ASN A 17 -7.28 -7.08 4.42
N ILE A 18 -6.19 -6.51 4.96
CA ILE A 18 -5.00 -6.20 4.18
C ILE A 18 -4.65 -7.45 3.39
N TYR A 19 -4.62 -7.32 2.06
CA TYR A 19 -4.39 -8.45 1.19
C TYR A 19 -2.89 -8.61 0.90
N THR A 20 -2.20 -7.49 0.68
CA THR A 20 -0.79 -7.49 0.33
C THR A 20 -0.12 -6.21 0.84
N VAL A 21 1.17 -6.34 1.18
CA VAL A 21 2.04 -5.25 1.59
C VAL A 21 3.34 -5.35 0.80
N THR A 22 3.86 -4.20 0.37
CA THR A 22 5.22 -4.11 -0.19
C THR A 22 5.97 -2.91 0.40
N ILE A 23 7.29 -3.02 0.48
CA ILE A 23 8.17 -1.99 1.02
C ILE A 23 8.73 -1.16 -0.13
N LEU A 24 8.41 0.13 -0.16
CA LEU A 24 9.03 1.08 -1.06
C LEU A 24 10.33 1.57 -0.43
N ARG A 25 11.47 1.16 -0.98
CA ARG A 25 12.79 1.66 -0.59
C ARG A 25 13.08 2.97 -1.32
N LEU A 26 13.16 4.06 -0.58
CA LEU A 26 13.42 5.39 -1.14
C LEU A 26 14.91 5.58 -1.40
N ALA A 27 15.23 6.51 -2.31
CA ALA A 27 16.62 6.87 -2.63
C ALA A 27 17.41 7.42 -1.42
N ASN A 28 16.71 7.94 -0.41
CA ASN A 28 17.32 8.42 0.84
C ASN A 28 17.50 7.31 1.89
N ASN A 29 17.41 6.03 1.51
CA ASN A 29 17.49 4.85 2.39
C ASN A 29 16.39 4.77 3.47
N THR A 30 15.30 5.53 3.32
CA THR A 30 14.10 5.36 4.15
C THR A 30 13.10 4.43 3.47
N ASN A 31 12.13 3.92 4.24
CA ASN A 31 11.11 3.02 3.73
C ASN A 31 9.73 3.63 3.87
N LYS A 32 8.88 3.39 2.87
CA LYS A 32 7.43 3.48 3.00
C LYS A 32 6.83 2.09 2.86
N LEU A 33 5.68 1.87 3.49
CA LEU A 33 4.89 0.65 3.24
C LEU A 33 3.77 1.01 2.29
N LEU A 34 3.50 0.17 1.31
CA LEU A 34 2.31 0.26 0.47
C LEU A 34 1.44 -0.95 0.77
N VAL A 35 0.18 -0.69 1.09
CA VAL A 35 -0.79 -1.67 1.56
C VAL A 35 -1.98 -1.63 0.62
N ALA A 36 -2.42 -2.78 0.12
CA ALA A 36 -3.64 -2.88 -0.67
C ALA A 36 -4.72 -3.64 0.11
N SER A 37 -5.94 -3.09 0.11
CA SER A 37 -7.14 -3.76 0.61
C SER A 37 -7.89 -4.47 -0.52
N LEU A 38 -8.72 -5.46 -0.17
CA LEU A 38 -9.61 -6.14 -1.11
C LEU A 38 -10.60 -5.19 -1.81
N ARG A 39 -10.89 -4.03 -1.21
CA ARG A 39 -11.78 -3.01 -1.79
C ARG A 39 -11.07 -2.00 -2.68
N ARG A 40 -9.85 -2.30 -3.12
CA ARG A 40 -9.02 -1.49 -4.05
C ARG A 40 -8.46 -0.21 -3.43
N GLU A 41 -8.55 -0.07 -2.12
CA GLU A 41 -7.86 1.01 -1.44
C GLU A 41 -6.39 0.64 -1.39
N ILE A 42 -5.56 1.51 -1.94
CA ILE A 42 -4.12 1.39 -1.81
C ILE A 42 -3.67 2.54 -0.92
N ILE A 43 -3.04 2.22 0.19
CA ILE A 43 -2.66 3.19 1.22
C ILE A 43 -1.16 3.03 1.44
N TYR A 44 -0.45 4.15 1.50
CA TYR A 44 0.95 4.12 1.91
C TYR A 44 1.13 4.64 3.34
N PHE A 45 2.13 4.10 4.02
CA PHE A 45 2.59 4.46 5.35
C PHE A 45 3.98 5.06 5.27
N GLU A 46 4.18 6.16 5.98
CA GLU A 46 5.49 6.77 6.16
C GLU A 46 5.65 7.30 7.59
N TYR A 47 6.89 7.40 8.03
CA TYR A 47 7.24 8.20 9.20
C TYR A 47 7.95 9.46 8.70
N LEU A 48 7.34 10.61 8.94
CA LEU A 48 7.92 11.91 8.68
C LEU A 48 8.81 12.31 9.85
N GLN A 49 9.94 12.96 9.57
CA GLN A 49 10.76 13.53 10.62
C GLN A 49 10.21 14.90 11.01
N GLY A 50 9.72 15.02 12.24
CA GLY A 50 9.24 16.28 12.80
C GLY A 50 10.39 17.24 13.15
N PRO A 51 10.09 18.52 13.45
CA PRO A 51 11.09 19.56 13.73
C PRO A 51 12.05 19.23 14.89
N THR A 52 11.61 18.40 15.84
CA THR A 52 12.36 17.98 17.03
C THR A 52 13.04 16.62 16.87
N GLY A 53 13.04 16.05 15.66
CA GLY A 53 13.52 14.68 15.39
C GLY A 53 12.54 13.58 15.77
N ILE A 54 11.36 13.93 16.29
CA ILE A 54 10.28 12.98 16.58
C ILE A 54 9.70 12.44 15.27
N LEU A 55 9.55 11.12 15.17
CA LEU A 55 8.89 10.47 14.04
C LEU A 55 7.38 10.65 14.13
N ILE A 56 6.79 11.22 13.08
CA ILE A 56 5.35 11.46 12.96
C ILE A 56 4.81 10.45 11.93
N PRO A 57 3.97 9.48 12.35
CA PRO A 57 3.36 8.56 11.40
C PRO A 57 2.38 9.30 10.49
N SER A 58 2.36 8.93 9.21
CA SER A 58 1.42 9.45 8.22
C SER A 58 0.92 8.32 7.32
N THR A 59 -0.36 8.40 6.98
CA THR A 59 -1.08 7.43 6.15
C THR A 59 -1.81 8.19 5.06
N LYS A 60 -1.62 7.83 3.79
CA LYS A 60 -2.35 8.45 2.68
C LYS A 60 -2.80 7.43 1.67
N GLU A 61 -4.00 7.63 1.15
CA GLU A 61 -4.54 6.83 0.06
C GLU A 61 -3.91 7.25 -1.28
N VAL A 62 -3.63 6.27 -2.12
CA VAL A 62 -3.11 6.42 -3.48
C VAL A 62 -4.22 6.01 -4.45
N SER A 63 -4.59 6.93 -5.33
CA SER A 63 -5.59 6.66 -6.36
C SER A 63 -5.01 5.79 -7.48
N PHE A 64 -5.55 4.59 -7.66
CA PHE A 64 -5.28 3.75 -8.84
C PHE A 64 -6.47 3.76 -9.79
N THR A 65 -6.35 4.49 -10.90
CA THR A 65 -7.45 4.74 -11.85
C THR A 65 -7.66 3.61 -12.87
N TYR A 66 -6.69 2.69 -13.02
CA TYR A 66 -6.72 1.66 -14.06
C TYR A 66 -7.28 0.29 -13.62
N LEU A 67 -7.78 0.16 -12.38
CA LEU A 67 -8.33 -1.12 -11.89
C LEU A 67 -9.69 -1.41 -12.54
N PRO A 68 -9.82 -2.44 -13.39
CA PRO A 68 -11.06 -2.76 -14.09
C PRO A 68 -12.21 -2.96 -13.12
N LYS A 69 -13.43 -2.53 -13.43
CA LYS A 69 -14.61 -2.79 -12.58
C LYS A 69 -14.80 -4.30 -12.31
N GLY A 70 -15.04 -4.67 -11.06
CA GLY A 70 -15.18 -6.07 -10.60
C GLY A 70 -13.87 -6.85 -10.40
N ALA A 71 -12.70 -6.26 -10.68
CA ALA A 71 -11.40 -6.82 -10.30
C ALA A 71 -11.07 -6.63 -8.81
N GLU A 72 -10.33 -7.57 -8.25
CA GLU A 72 -9.77 -7.57 -6.89
C GLU A 72 -8.25 -7.67 -6.99
N ILE A 73 -7.53 -7.00 -6.08
CA ILE A 73 -6.06 -7.07 -6.02
C ILE A 73 -5.66 -8.34 -5.28
N ILE A 74 -4.79 -9.15 -5.90
CA ILE A 74 -4.31 -10.42 -5.32
C ILE A 74 -2.78 -10.50 -5.15
N SER A 75 -2.02 -9.49 -5.57
CA SER A 75 -0.64 -9.28 -5.14
C SER A 75 -0.16 -7.94 -5.63
N MET A 76 0.85 -7.41 -4.94
CA MET A 76 1.51 -6.17 -5.30
C MET A 76 3.01 -6.32 -5.02
N ASP A 77 3.82 -5.86 -5.96
CA ASP A 77 5.25 -5.74 -5.77
C ASP A 77 5.73 -4.41 -6.34
N ALA A 78 6.85 -3.91 -5.83
CA ALA A 78 7.38 -2.63 -6.21
C ALA A 78 8.89 -2.55 -6.06
N PHE A 79 9.53 -1.83 -6.96
CA PHE A 79 10.94 -1.47 -6.85
C PHE A 79 11.18 -0.04 -7.30
N ASN A 80 12.23 0.58 -6.76
CA ASN A 80 12.73 1.85 -7.24
C ASN A 80 13.67 1.60 -8.42
N LYS A 81 13.40 2.17 -9.59
CA LYS A 81 14.27 2.04 -10.75
C LYS A 81 15.42 3.06 -10.76
N SER A 82 15.44 3.99 -9.79
CA SER A 82 16.47 4.99 -9.62
C SER A 82 17.16 4.86 -8.27
N GLU A 83 18.48 5.07 -8.24
CA GLU A 83 19.25 5.13 -7.00
C GLU A 83 19.22 6.52 -6.36
N THR A 84 18.97 7.56 -7.15
CA THR A 84 19.06 8.96 -6.73
C THR A 84 17.71 9.67 -6.65
N ALA A 85 16.67 9.08 -7.20
CA ALA A 85 15.31 9.61 -7.21
C ALA A 85 14.30 8.56 -6.72
N ASN A 86 13.12 9.03 -6.32
CA ASN A 86 12.01 8.17 -5.93
C ASN A 86 11.15 7.84 -7.16
N ASP A 87 11.64 6.94 -8.02
CA ASP A 87 11.01 6.57 -9.28
C ASP A 87 10.60 5.10 -9.24
N PHE A 88 9.34 4.84 -8.90
CA PHE A 88 8.88 3.50 -8.58
C PHE A 88 8.14 2.84 -9.74
N VAL A 89 8.45 1.56 -9.96
CA VAL A 89 7.63 0.65 -10.76
C VAL A 89 6.83 -0.20 -9.79
N ILE A 90 5.50 -0.21 -9.94
CA ILE A 90 4.59 -0.98 -9.10
C ILE A 90 3.84 -1.96 -10.00
N GLY A 91 4.05 -3.25 -9.76
CA GLY A 91 3.31 -4.34 -10.38
C GLY A 91 2.15 -4.75 -9.50
N ILE A 92 0.94 -4.82 -10.06
CA ILE A 92 -0.25 -5.29 -9.36
C ILE A 92 -0.84 -6.46 -10.14
N THR A 93 -1.08 -7.57 -9.46
CA THR A 93 -1.85 -8.68 -10.00
C THR A 93 -3.28 -8.55 -9.53
N ILE A 94 -4.20 -8.69 -10.47
CA ILE A 94 -5.63 -8.64 -10.21
C ILE A 94 -6.30 -9.92 -10.66
N ILE A 95 -7.34 -10.34 -9.92
CA ILE A 95 -8.30 -11.34 -10.38
C ILE A 95 -9.60 -10.65 -10.71
N LYS A 96 -10.25 -11.07 -11.79
CA LYS A 96 -11.61 -10.62 -12.12
C LYS A 96 -12.50 -11.84 -12.14
N SER A 97 -13.41 -11.93 -11.17
CA SER A 97 -14.43 -12.98 -11.20
C SER A 97 -15.32 -12.76 -12.42
N LEU A 98 -15.31 -13.73 -13.33
CA LEU A 98 -16.31 -13.83 -14.38
C LEU A 98 -17.54 -14.46 -13.73
N SER A 99 -18.28 -13.71 -12.91
CA SER A 99 -19.57 -14.22 -12.45
C SER A 99 -20.45 -14.41 -13.69
N SER A 100 -20.73 -15.69 -13.94
CA SER A 100 -21.41 -16.19 -15.13
C SER A 100 -22.70 -15.43 -15.37
N LYS A 101 -22.94 -15.02 -16.62
CA LYS A 101 -24.30 -14.87 -17.12
C LYS A 101 -25.00 -16.23 -16.95
N ARG A 102 -25.61 -16.49 -15.79
CA ARG A 102 -26.67 -17.49 -15.69
C ARG A 102 -27.84 -16.87 -16.43
N HIS A 103 -27.92 -17.19 -17.72
CA HIS A 103 -29.13 -17.04 -18.49
C HIS A 103 -30.19 -17.92 -17.83
N HIS A 104 -31.18 -17.29 -17.20
CA HIS A 104 -32.50 -17.87 -17.02
C HIS A 104 -33.36 -17.44 -18.20
#